data_AF-I5AUG1-F1
#
_entry.id   AF-I5AUG1-F1
#
_cell.length_a   1.000
_cell.length_b   1.000
_cell.length_c   1.000
_cell.angle_alpha   90.00
_cell.angle_beta   90.00
_cell.angle_gamma   90.00
#
_symmetry.space_group_name_H-M   'P 1'
#
loop_
_entity.id
_entity.type
_entity.pdbx_description
1 polymer ?
#
loop_
_entity_poly.entity_id
_entity_poly.type
_entity_poly.pdbx_seq_one_letter_code
_entity_poly.pdbx_strand_id
1 'polypeptide(L)'
;MMQISFDDKDLKCKRYEVNQEWMMTIAYYRGTLDEYEKHPKIQALVKESRDCDYIIAPIADNRMFQIINSFIAGELTDEQCKHCLVATNLGMQYIFISEKAASQVEVVERCYKVNFSLT
;
A
#
# COMPACT_ATOMS: atom_id res chain seq x y z
N MET A 1 -13.75 12.21 -12.11
CA MET A 1 -12.42 11.55 -12.06
C MET A 1 -11.42 12.66 -11.89
N MET A 2 -10.50 12.54 -10.93
CA MET A 2 -9.46 13.54 -10.69
C MET A 2 -8.16 12.99 -11.25
N GLN A 3 -7.57 13.69 -12.21
CA GLN A 3 -6.27 13.34 -12.76
C GLN A 3 -5.18 14.12 -12.01
N ILE A 4 -4.13 13.42 -11.62
CA ILE A 4 -3.02 13.97 -10.85
C ILE A 4 -1.74 13.75 -11.65
N SER A 5 -0.88 14.77 -11.69
CA SER A 5 0.51 14.69 -12.12
C SER A 5 1.41 14.69 -10.89
N PHE A 6 2.51 13.97 -10.97
CA PHE A 6 3.51 13.88 -9.91
C PHE A 6 4.90 13.85 -10.54
N ASP A 7 5.75 14.82 -10.18
CA ASP A 7 7.17 14.82 -10.52
C ASP A 7 7.93 14.13 -9.39
N ASP A 8 8.66 13.05 -9.68
CA ASP A 8 9.39 12.26 -8.68
C ASP A 8 10.88 12.59 -8.58
N LYS A 9 11.34 13.66 -9.25
CA LYS A 9 12.73 14.11 -9.17
C LYS A 9 13.16 14.44 -7.75
N ASP A 10 14.38 14.02 -7.44
CA ASP A 10 15.04 14.24 -6.17
C ASP A 10 14.26 13.72 -4.95
N LEU A 11 13.38 12.73 -5.14
CA LEU A 11 12.63 12.07 -4.08
C LEU A 11 13.10 10.62 -3.88
N LYS A 12 13.18 10.20 -2.63
CA LYS A 12 13.45 8.81 -2.25
C LYS A 12 12.16 7.99 -2.32
N CYS A 13 12.14 6.99 -3.21
CA CYS A 13 11.01 6.09 -3.39
C CYS A 13 11.22 4.77 -2.64
N LYS A 14 10.19 4.27 -1.95
CA LYS A 14 10.09 2.85 -1.58
C LYS A 14 8.99 2.19 -2.41
N ARG A 15 9.35 1.18 -3.21
CA ARG A 15 8.40 0.39 -3.99
C ARG A 15 8.19 -0.96 -3.33
N TYR A 16 6.94 -1.31 -3.07
CA TYR A 16 6.55 -2.64 -2.63
C TYR A 16 6.08 -3.48 -3.81
N GLU A 17 6.40 -4.76 -3.74
CA GLU A 17 5.74 -5.81 -4.51
C GLU A 17 4.76 -6.55 -3.61
N VAL A 18 3.96 -7.44 -4.22
CA VAL A 18 3.08 -8.34 -3.48
C VAL A 18 3.92 -9.44 -2.85
N ASN A 19 4.52 -9.16 -1.68
CA ASN A 19 5.42 -10.07 -0.97
C ASN A 19 5.24 -10.01 0.55
N GLN A 20 5.99 -10.84 1.28
CA GLN A 20 5.88 -10.93 2.74
C GLN A 20 6.25 -9.63 3.45
N GLU A 21 7.27 -8.92 2.98
CA GLU A 21 7.64 -7.63 3.56
C GLU A 21 6.48 -6.63 3.47
N TRP A 22 5.84 -6.53 2.30
CA TRP A 22 4.67 -5.67 2.13
C TRP A 22 3.53 -6.10 3.05
N MET A 23 3.20 -7.40 3.08
CA MET A 23 2.15 -7.94 3.96
C MET A 23 2.39 -7.58 5.43
N MET A 24 3.59 -7.83 5.93
CA MET A 24 3.95 -7.56 7.32
C MET A 24 3.94 -6.06 7.62
N THR A 25 4.34 -5.22 6.66
CA THR A 25 4.23 -3.77 6.80
C THR A 25 2.77 -3.32 6.92
N ILE A 26 1.88 -3.87 6.09
CA ILE A 26 0.44 -3.57 6.15
C ILE A 26 -0.18 -4.06 7.46
N ALA A 27 0.14 -5.28 7.89
CA ALA A 27 -0.31 -5.85 9.16
C ALA A 27 0.10 -4.97 10.36
N TYR A 28 1.34 -4.45 10.35
CA TYR A 28 1.81 -3.51 11.35
C TYR A 28 0.94 -2.24 11.40
N TYR A 29 0.74 -1.57 10.27
CA TYR A 29 -0.05 -0.34 10.22
C TYR A 29 -1.54 -0.56 10.52
N ARG A 30 -2.04 -1.78 10.34
CA ARG A 30 -3.40 -2.21 10.72
C ARG A 30 -3.53 -2.57 12.20
N GLY A 31 -2.42 -2.76 12.92
CA GLY A 31 -2.42 -3.15 14.32
C GLY A 31 -2.79 -4.62 14.55
N THR A 32 -2.52 -5.52 13.60
CA THR A 32 -2.89 -6.95 13.68
C THR A 32 -1.74 -7.87 14.06
N LEU A 33 -0.58 -7.32 14.42
CA LEU A 33 0.62 -8.10 14.76
C LEU A 33 0.79 -8.38 16.26
N ASP A 34 -0.06 -7.81 17.12
CA ASP A 34 -0.03 -7.98 18.58
C ASP A 34 1.39 -8.00 19.18
N GLU A 35 1.83 -9.15 19.71
CA GLU A 35 3.14 -9.34 20.34
C GLU A 35 4.34 -9.21 19.37
N TYR A 36 4.13 -9.44 18.08
CA TYR A 36 5.16 -9.35 17.05
C TYR A 36 5.45 -7.92 16.59
N GLU A 37 4.65 -6.93 17.01
CA GLU A 37 4.84 -5.52 16.64
C GLU A 37 6.26 -5.02 16.97
N LYS A 38 6.80 -5.45 18.12
CA LYS A 38 8.13 -5.04 18.60
C LYS A 38 9.27 -5.91 18.05
N HIS A 39 8.96 -6.91 17.24
CA HIS A 39 9.97 -7.80 16.69
C HIS A 39 10.96 -7.01 15.82
N PRO A 40 12.29 -7.24 15.93
CA PRO A 40 13.30 -6.43 15.24
C PRO A 40 13.10 -6.34 13.72
N LYS A 41 12.66 -7.44 13.09
CA LYS A 41 12.33 -7.44 11.65
C LYS A 41 11.19 -6.48 11.31
N ILE A 42 10.12 -6.44 12.12
CA ILE A 42 8.98 -5.55 11.89
C ILE A 42 9.40 -4.09 12.07
N GLN A 43 10.17 -3.80 13.12
CA GLN A 43 10.69 -2.46 13.35
C GLN A 43 11.60 -1.98 12.22
N ALA A 44 12.40 -2.87 11.62
CA ALA A 44 13.19 -2.55 10.43
C ALA A 44 12.30 -2.20 9.24
N LEU A 45 11.27 -3.01 8.95
CA LEU A 45 10.31 -2.74 7.87
C LEU A 45 9.62 -1.39 8.02
N VAL A 46 9.17 -1.07 9.24
CA VAL A 46 8.49 0.20 9.56
C VAL A 46 9.44 1.39 9.50
N LYS A 47 10.69 1.21 9.91
CA LYS A 47 11.71 2.26 9.79
C LYS A 47 11.96 2.58 8.32
N GLU A 48 12.14 1.55 7.48
CA GLU A 48 12.35 1.71 6.05
C GLU A 48 11.13 2.31 5.34
N SER A 49 9.91 1.93 5.75
CA SER A 49 8.69 2.52 5.19
C SER A 49 8.55 4.01 5.51
N ARG A 50 9.21 4.51 6.55
CA ARG A 50 9.23 5.93 6.93
C ARG A 50 10.46 6.67 6.42
N ASP A 51 11.50 5.95 6.01
CA ASP A 51 12.75 6.50 5.47
C ASP A 51 12.64 6.65 3.95
N CYS A 52 11.57 7.30 3.48
CA CYS A 52 11.36 7.64 2.08
C CYS A 52 10.40 8.84 1.97
N ASP A 53 10.42 9.50 0.81
CA ASP A 53 9.57 10.64 0.51
C ASP A 53 8.18 10.20 0.06
N TYR A 54 8.12 9.08 -0.67
CA TYR A 54 6.87 8.47 -1.13
C TYR A 54 7.00 6.96 -1.31
N ILE A 55 5.86 6.27 -1.23
CA ILE A 55 5.74 4.82 -1.43
C ILE A 55 4.88 4.55 -2.66
N ILE A 56 5.27 3.54 -3.44
CA ILE A 56 4.39 2.88 -4.42
C ILE A 56 4.13 1.46 -3.93
N ALA A 57 2.88 1.12 -3.63
CA ALA A 57 2.52 -0.18 -3.06
C ALA A 57 1.28 -0.79 -3.72
N PRO A 58 1.07 -2.11 -3.68
CA PRO A 58 -0.20 -2.70 -4.05
C PRO A 58 -1.34 -2.14 -3.18
N ILE A 59 -2.53 -2.02 -3.76
CA ILE A 59 -3.73 -1.61 -3.01
C ILE A 59 -4.07 -2.71 -2.00
N ALA A 60 -4.18 -2.33 -0.74
CA ALA A 60 -4.65 -3.23 0.30
C ALA A 60 -6.18 -3.12 0.42
N ASP A 61 -6.91 -3.92 -0.37
CA ASP A 61 -8.37 -3.97 -0.33
C ASP A 61 -8.89 -4.96 0.73
N ASN A 62 -10.21 -5.07 0.87
CA ASN A 62 -10.85 -5.95 1.85
C ASN A 62 -10.48 -7.43 1.67
N ARG A 63 -10.35 -7.90 0.42
CA ARG A 63 -10.01 -9.29 0.13
C ARG A 63 -8.56 -9.57 0.50
N MET A 64 -7.68 -8.63 0.24
CA MET A 64 -6.28 -8.70 0.61
C MET A 64 -6.10 -8.77 2.13
N PHE A 65 -6.86 -7.96 2.89
CA PHE A 65 -6.83 -8.04 4.35
C PHE A 65 -7.27 -9.39 4.91
N GLN A 66 -8.27 -10.03 4.30
CA GLN A 66 -8.67 -11.37 4.72
C GLN A 66 -7.52 -12.38 4.54
N ILE A 67 -6.81 -12.32 3.41
CA ILE A 67 -5.65 -13.19 3.14
C ILE A 67 -4.53 -12.94 4.15
N ILE A 68 -4.18 -11.68 4.43
CA ILE A 68 -3.16 -11.34 5.44
C ILE A 68 -3.57 -11.84 6.83
N ASN A 69 -4.82 -11.65 7.23
CA ASN A 69 -5.26 -12.07 8.56
C ASN A 69 -5.23 -13.60 8.71
N SER A 70 -5.68 -14.35 7.70
CA SER A 70 -5.56 -15.81 7.72
C SER A 70 -4.11 -16.29 7.70
N PHE A 71 -3.21 -15.55 7.05
CA PHE A 71 -1.78 -15.83 7.12
C PHE A 71 -1.21 -15.61 8.52
N ILE A 72 -1.52 -14.47 9.15
CA ILE A 72 -1.07 -14.14 10.52
C ILE A 72 -1.63 -15.15 11.54
N ALA A 73 -2.88 -15.59 11.37
CA ALA A 73 -3.51 -16.60 12.22
C ALA A 73 -2.94 -18.02 12.01
N GLY A 74 -2.03 -18.22 11.06
CA GLY A 74 -1.45 -19.52 10.73
C GLY A 74 -2.38 -20.46 9.97
N GLU A 75 -3.50 -19.95 9.45
CA GLU A 75 -4.47 -20.71 8.65
C GLU A 75 -3.99 -20.90 7.20
N LEU A 76 -3.16 -19.99 6.70
CA LEU A 76 -2.52 -20.05 5.39
C LEU A 76 -1.01 -20.23 5.53
N THR A 77 -0.45 -21.15 4.73
CA THR A 77 1.00 -21.27 4.57
C THR A 77 1.57 -20.13 3.72
N ASP A 78 2.86 -19.85 3.85
CA ASP A 78 3.58 -18.83 3.05
C ASP A 78 3.29 -18.95 1.54
N GLU A 79 3.35 -20.16 0.99
CA GLU A 79 3.13 -20.40 -0.44
C GLU A 79 1.67 -20.18 -0.85
N GLN A 80 0.70 -20.66 -0.05
CA GLN A 80 -0.71 -20.40 -0.31
C GLN A 80 -1.02 -18.89 -0.28
N CYS A 81 -0.45 -18.17 0.69
CA CYS A 81 -0.62 -16.74 0.82
C CYS A 81 -0.09 -16.00 -0.42
N LYS A 82 1.15 -16.30 -0.86
CA LYS A 82 1.73 -15.73 -2.09
C LYS A 82 0.85 -16.00 -3.31
N HIS A 83 0.38 -17.24 -3.50
CA HIS A 83 -0.49 -17.58 -4.62
C HIS A 83 -1.82 -16.80 -4.59
N CYS A 84 -2.45 -16.69 -3.42
CA CYS A 84 -3.69 -15.94 -3.26
C CYS A 84 -3.50 -14.44 -3.57
N LEU A 85 -2.37 -13.86 -3.18
CA LEU A 85 -2.11 -12.44 -3.41
C LEU A 85 -1.70 -12.13 -4.85
N VAL A 86 -0.95 -13.00 -5.53
CA VAL A 86 -0.67 -12.82 -6.96
C VAL A 86 -1.96 -12.90 -7.79
N ALA A 87 -2.92 -13.75 -7.37
CA ALA A 87 -4.22 -13.83 -8.02
C ALA A 87 -5.11 -12.59 -7.78
N THR A 88 -4.79 -11.77 -6.78
CA THR A 88 -5.45 -10.47 -6.63
C THR A 88 -4.84 -9.49 -7.63
N ASN A 89 -5.60 -9.18 -8.69
CA ASN A 89 -5.22 -8.22 -9.74
C ASN A 89 -5.32 -6.78 -9.22
N LEU A 90 -4.52 -6.45 -8.21
CA LEU A 90 -4.55 -5.18 -7.50
C LEU A 90 -3.85 -4.10 -8.31
N GLY A 91 -4.45 -2.91 -8.32
CA GLY A 91 -3.75 -1.71 -8.75
C GLY A 91 -2.64 -1.33 -7.77
N MET A 92 -1.81 -0.37 -8.17
CA MET A 92 -0.83 0.27 -7.30
C MET A 92 -1.38 1.58 -6.76
N GLN A 93 -1.01 1.91 -5.52
CA GLN A 93 -1.29 3.18 -4.87
C GLN A 93 0.00 3.94 -4.62
N TYR A 94 -0.11 5.27 -4.59
CA TYR A 94 0.95 6.20 -4.24
C TYR A 94 0.64 6.80 -2.87
N ILE A 95 1.62 6.77 -1.98
CA ILE A 95 1.51 7.31 -0.62
C ILE A 95 2.61 8.36 -0.47
N PHE A 96 2.24 9.63 -0.33
CA PHE A 96 3.19 10.72 -0.13
C PHE A 96 3.42 10.91 1.37
N ILE A 97 4.68 10.81 1.80
CA ILE A 97 5.07 10.82 3.22
C ILE A 97 5.65 12.18 3.59
N SER A 98 6.58 12.69 2.78
CA SER A 98 7.22 13.97 3.05
C SER A 98 6.42 15.15 2.48
N GLU A 99 6.55 16.31 3.12
CA GLU A 99 5.99 17.56 2.60
C GLU A 99 6.55 17.88 1.20
N LYS A 100 7.84 17.56 0.97
CA LYS A 100 8.48 17.72 -0.33
C LYS A 100 7.75 16.90 -1.40
N ALA A 101 7.50 15.62 -1.15
CA ALA A 101 6.75 14.77 -2.09
C ALA A 101 5.33 15.29 -2.34
N ALA A 102 4.61 15.65 -1.28
CA ALA A 102 3.26 16.20 -1.39
C ALA A 102 3.22 17.52 -2.19
N SER A 103 4.24 18.37 -2.06
CA SER A 103 4.33 19.64 -2.81
C SER A 103 4.57 19.46 -4.31
N GLN A 104 5.05 18.29 -4.74
CA GLN A 104 5.30 17.94 -6.14
C GLN A 104 4.10 17.27 -6.83
N VAL A 105 2.92 17.28 -6.17
CA VAL A 105 1.66 16.72 -6.67
C VAL A 105 0.76 17.83 -7.21
N GLU A 106 0.31 17.70 -8.44
CA GLU A 106 -0.55 18.67 -9.11
C GLU A 106 -1.85 18.04 -9.60
N VAL A 107 -2.98 18.68 -9.33
CA VAL A 107 -4.27 18.27 -9.91
C VAL A 107 -4.36 18.82 -11.33
N VAL A 108 -4.31 17.94 -12.32
CA VAL A 108 -4.32 18.30 -13.75
C VAL A 108 -5.74 18.50 -14.26
N GLU A 109 -6.68 17.65 -13.83
CA GLU A 109 -8.06 17.72 -14.28
C GLU A 109 -9.05 17.30 -13.20
N ARG A 110 -10.19 18.02 -13.11
CA ARG A 110 -11.35 17.62 -12.31
C ARG A 110 -12.52 17.34 -13.24
N CYS A 111 -12.73 16.08 -13.63
CA CYS A 111 -13.93 15.70 -14.38
C CYS A 111 -15.09 15.49 -13.41
N TYR A 112 -16.13 16.31 -13.50
CA TYR A 112 -17.42 16.07 -12.84
C TYR A 112 -18.25 15.15 -13.73
N LYS A 113 -18.62 13.96 -13.22
CA LYS A 113 -19.66 13.16 -13.89
C LYS A 113 -21.00 13.84 -13.64
N VAL A 114 -21.50 14.59 -14.63
CA VAL A 114 -22.89 15.04 -14.65
C VAL A 114 -23.73 13.86 -15.16
N ASN A 115 -24.50 13.23 -14.28
CA ASN A 115 -25.48 12.22 -14.69
C ASN A 115 -26.61 12.93 -15.43
N PHE A 116 -26.60 12.93 -16.76
CA PHE A 116 -27.81 13.22 -17.53
C PHE A 116 -28.66 11.96 -17.55
N SER A 117 -29.69 11.92 -16.69
CA SER A 117 -30.82 11.03 -16.87
C SER A 117 -31.63 11.56 -18.06
N LEU A 118 -31.46 10.97 -19.24
CA LEU A 118 -32.43 11.17 -20.32
C LEU A 118 -33.69 10.39 -19.94
N THR A 119 -34.72 11.14 -19.52
CA THR A 119 -36.12 10.67 -19.45
C THR A 119 -36.68 10.41 -20.83
#